data_AF-A0A6L5X3U8-F1
#
_entry.id   AF-A0A6L5X3U8-F1
#
_cell.length_a   1.000
_cell.length_b   1.000
_cell.length_c   1.000
_cell.angle_alpha   90.00
_cell.angle_beta   90.00
_cell.angle_gamma   90.00
#
_symmetry.space_group_name_H-M   'P 1'
#
loop_
_entity.id
_entity.type
_entity.pdbx_description
1 polymer ?
#
loop_
_entity_poly.entity_id
_entity_poly.type
_entity_poly.pdbx_seq_one_letter_code
_entity_poly.pdbx_strand_id
1 'polypeptide(L)' 'MQINITQRKMSDRGGVVLMPLLRNVPQGHKDWELTTCPKCGAKCWKDPAVDFVVKHQ' A
#
# COMPACT_ATOMS: atom_id res chain seq x y z
N MET A 1 -10.07 -25.17 -14.19
CA MET A 1 -8.97 -24.23 -13.87
C MET A 1 -8.82 -24.20 -12.35
N GLN A 2 -7.69 -24.66 -11.82
CA GLN A 2 -7.47 -24.69 -10.37
C GLN A 2 -6.64 -23.45 -10.00
N ILE A 3 -7.25 -22.50 -9.29
CA ILE A 3 -6.57 -21.28 -8.85
C ILE A 3 -6.04 -21.52 -7.45
N ASN A 4 -4.72 -21.58 -7.30
CA ASN A 4 -4.06 -21.74 -6.00
C ASN A 4 -3.70 -20.34 -5.46
N ILE A 5 -4.65 -19.71 -4.78
CA ILE A 5 -4.42 -18.44 -4.09
C ILE A 5 -3.87 -18.75 -2.69
N THR A 6 -2.60 -18.43 -2.47
CA THR A 6 -1.94 -18.57 -1.16
C THR A 6 -1.38 -17.23 -0.71
N GLN A 7 -1.20 -17.08 0.61
CA GLN A 7 -0.59 -15.88 1.19
C GLN A 7 0.85 -15.69 0.66
N ARG A 8 1.26 -14.42 0.47
CA ARG A 8 2.61 -14.11 0.00
C ARG A 8 3.66 -14.44 1.05
N LYS A 9 4.84 -14.89 0.58
CA LYS A 9 6.03 -15.16 1.40
C LYS A 9 6.93 -13.94 1.42
N MET A 10 7.76 -13.81 2.47
CA MET A 10 8.75 -12.73 2.56
C MET A 10 9.79 -12.75 1.43
N SER A 11 10.07 -13.92 0.86
CA SER A 11 10.97 -14.08 -0.28
C SER A 11 10.37 -13.60 -1.61
N ASP A 12 9.07 -13.37 -1.66
CA ASP A 12 8.40 -12.95 -2.88
C ASP A 12 8.82 -11.54 -3.22
N ARG A 13 9.42 -11.36 -4.40
CA ARG A 13 9.85 -10.05 -4.90
C ARG A 13 8.72 -9.35 -5.65
N GLY A 14 8.81 -8.03 -5.68
CA GLY A 14 7.84 -7.17 -6.37
C GLY A 14 6.46 -7.16 -5.71
N GLY A 15 5.66 -6.20 -6.13
CA GLY A 15 4.34 -5.95 -5.59
C GLY A 15 3.95 -4.51 -5.82
N VAL A 16 2.66 -4.25 -5.94
CA VAL A 16 2.13 -2.90 -6.00
C VAL A 16 1.26 -2.73 -4.77
N VAL A 17 1.59 -1.74 -3.94
CA VAL A 17 0.71 -1.30 -2.86
C VAL A 17 -0.02 -0.07 -3.36
N LEU A 18 -1.34 -0.08 -3.18
CA LEU A 18 -2.19 1.06 -3.47
C LEU A 18 -2.33 1.90 -2.20
N MET A 19 -2.17 3.21 -2.33
CA MET A 19 -2.34 4.17 -1.24
C MET A 19 -3.73 4.80 -1.36
N PRO A 20 -4.65 4.56 -0.41
CA PRO A 20 -6.00 5.11 -0.46
C PRO A 20 -6.00 6.65 -0.38
N LEU A 21 -6.82 7.30 -1.19
CA LEU A 21 -6.98 8.76 -1.13
C LEU A 21 -7.76 9.17 0.14
N LEU A 22 -7.32 10.24 0.80
CA LEU A 22 -8.02 10.79 1.97
C LEU A 22 -9.49 11.10 1.66
N ARG A 23 -9.78 11.65 0.47
CA ARG A 23 -11.13 12.00 0.05
C ARG A 23 -12.08 10.79 -0.01
N ASN A 24 -11.54 9.59 -0.27
CA ASN A 24 -12.32 8.36 -0.40
C ASN A 24 -12.47 7.66 0.96
N VAL A 25 -11.48 7.81 1.84
CA VAL A 25 -11.45 7.19 3.17
C VAL A 25 -11.12 8.27 4.21
N PRO A 26 -12.09 9.11 4.60
CA PRO A 26 -11.80 10.28 5.45
C PRO A 26 -11.22 9.93 6.82
N GLN A 27 -11.62 8.78 7.38
CA GLN A 27 -11.22 8.34 8.71
C GLN A 27 -9.90 7.56 8.74
N GLY A 28 -9.51 6.95 7.61
CA GLY A 28 -8.33 6.10 7.50
C GLY A 28 -8.40 4.83 8.35
N HIS A 29 -7.26 4.13 8.44
CA HIS A 29 -7.03 3.05 9.40
C HIS A 29 -6.11 3.58 10.51
N LYS A 30 -6.21 3.02 11.71
CA LYS A 30 -5.42 3.45 12.88
C LYS A 30 -3.90 3.39 12.65
N ASP A 31 -3.45 2.45 11.82
CA ASP A 31 -2.04 2.20 11.53
C ASP A 31 -1.57 2.88 10.23
N TRP A 32 -2.41 3.75 9.64
CA TRP A 32 -2.06 4.49 8.42
C TRP A 32 -1.61 5.90 8.75
N GLU A 33 -0.62 6.36 7.99
CA GLU A 33 -0.09 7.71 8.12
C GLU A 33 -0.54 8.59 6.96
N LEU A 34 -0.92 9.82 7.26
CA LEU A 34 -1.35 10.77 6.23
C LEU A 34 -0.12 11.31 5.51
N THR A 35 -0.09 11.18 4.19
CA THR A 35 1.03 11.62 3.35
C THR A 35 0.54 12.29 2.07
N THR A 36 1.47 12.90 1.33
CA THR A 36 1.19 13.54 0.05
C THR A 36 1.79 12.68 -1.05
N CYS A 37 0.99 12.30 -2.04
CA CYS A 37 1.45 11.50 -3.17
C CYS A 37 2.49 12.29 -3.98
N PRO A 38 3.73 11.78 -4.16
CA PRO A 38 4.77 12.50 -4.89
C PRO A 38 4.49 12.61 -6.39
N LYS A 39 3.58 11.79 -6.94
CA LYS A 39 3.22 11.82 -8.37
C LYS A 39 2.13 12.84 -8.71
N CYS A 40 1.13 13.01 -7.84
CA CYS A 40 -0.04 13.83 -8.14
C CYS A 40 -0.35 14.93 -7.12
N GLY A 41 0.37 14.99 -5.99
CA GLY A 41 0.19 16.00 -4.94
C GLY A 41 -1.07 15.81 -4.06
N ALA A 42 -1.89 14.79 -4.31
CA ALA A 42 -3.06 14.52 -3.49
C ALA A 42 -2.70 13.96 -2.10
N LYS A 43 -3.55 14.23 -1.11
CA LYS A 43 -3.44 13.60 0.22
C LYS A 43 -3.91 12.14 0.16
N CYS A 44 -3.03 11.23 0.56
CA CYS A 44 -3.27 9.80 0.61
C CYS A 44 -2.86 9.22 1.97
N TRP A 45 -3.31 8.00 2.25
CA TRP A 45 -2.89 7.21 3.38
C TRP A 45 -1.74 6.29 2.99
N LYS A 46 -0.65 6.36 3.75
CA LYS A 46 0.50 5.46 3.67
C LYS A 46 0.25 4.25 4.55
N ASP A 47 0.08 3.10 3.89
CA ASP A 47 0.06 1.81 4.58
C ASP A 47 1.50 1.41 4.96
N PRO A 48 1.73 0.83 6.15
CA PRO A 48 3.04 0.31 6.54
C PRO A 48 3.66 -0.65 5.51
N ALA A 49 2.85 -1.40 4.76
CA ALA A 49 3.26 -2.28 3.66
C ALA A 49 4.05 -1.54 2.56
N VAL A 50 3.83 -0.23 2.38
CA VAL A 50 4.57 0.58 1.40
C VAL A 50 6.06 0.54 1.67
N ASP A 51 6.48 0.63 2.93
CA ASP A 51 7.91 0.64 3.29
C ASP A 51 8.56 -0.73 3.03
N PHE A 52 7.80 -1.81 3.12
CA PHE A 52 8.29 -3.14 2.76
C PHE A 52 8.53 -3.25 1.25
N VAL A 53 7.59 -2.75 0.44
CA VAL A 53 7.72 -2.81 -1.03
C VAL A 53 8.86 -1.92 -1.52
N VAL A 54 9.00 -0.69 -1.02
CA VAL A 54 10.08 0.23 -1.45
C VAL A 54 11.46 -0.33 -1.12
N LYS A 55 11.64 -1.00 0.03
CA LYS A 55 12.93 -1.60 0.42
C LYS A 55 13.34 -2.82 -0.42
N HIS A 56 12.39 -3.46 -1.10
CA HIS A 56 12.59 -4.72 -1.82
C HIS A 56 12.29 -4.59 -3.33
N GLN A 57 12.27 -3.35 -3.85
CA GLN A 57 12.09 -3.02 -5.26
C GLN A 57 13.43 -2.98 -6.01
#